data_AF-A0A955KIR8-F1
#
_entry.id   AF-A0A955KIR8-F1
#
_cell.length_a   1.000
_cell.length_b   1.000
_cell.length_c   1.000
_cell.angle_alpha   90.00
_cell.angle_beta   90.00
_cell.angle_gamma   90.00
#
_symmetry.space_group_name_H-M   'P 1'
#
loop_
_entity.id
_entity.type
_entity.pdbx_description
1 polymer ?
#
loop_
_entity_poly.entity_id
_entity_poly.type
_entity_poly.pdbx_seq_one_letter_code
_entity_poly.pdbx_strand_id
1 'polypeptide(L)'
;MKLLIASALFILIAIAIMQAWLLVACVAVSIYSFRFGTMLLLPLFFVLDGYFGNFYKIPYLSIGGILWFLFVEYVRPRISSVRNTL
;
A
#
# COMPACT_ATOMS: atom_id res chain seq x y z
N MET A 1 6.93 -13.57 13.80
CA MET A 1 6.69 -14.03 12.41
C MET A 1 5.85 -13.04 11.58
N LYS A 2 4.66 -12.61 12.03
CA LYS A 2 3.82 -11.65 11.28
C LYS A 2 4.52 -10.34 10.93
N LEU A 3 5.31 -9.79 11.86
CA LEU A 3 6.06 -8.55 11.64
C LEU A 3 7.13 -8.69 10.55
N LEU A 4 7.86 -9.81 10.53
CA LEU A 4 8.85 -10.11 9.48
C LEU A 4 8.23 -10.15 8.09
N ILE A 5 7.06 -10.80 7.96
CA ILE A 5 6.33 -10.88 6.69
C ILE A 5 5.85 -9.49 6.24
N ALA A 6 5.34 -8.69 7.18
CA ALA A 6 4.94 -7.31 6.90
C ALA A 6 6.14 -6.46 6.42
N SER A 7 7.27 -6.52 7.12
CA SER A 7 8.49 -5.81 6.74
C SER A 7 9.01 -6.26 5.37
N ALA A 8 9.01 -7.57 5.08
CA ALA A 8 9.43 -8.09 3.79
C ALA A 8 8.54 -7.60 2.64
N LEU A 9 7.21 -7.62 2.83
CA LEU A 9 6.26 -7.08 1.85
C LEU A 9 6.43 -5.57 1.66
N PHE A 10 6.65 -4.82 2.73
CA PHE A 10 6.86 -3.37 2.66
C PHE A 10 8.10 -3.03 1.82
N ILE A 11 9.21 -3.72 2.06
CA ILE A 11 10.45 -3.59 1.29
C ILE A 11 10.22 -4.01 -0.17
N LEU A 12 9.51 -5.12 -0.40
CA LEU A 12 9.18 -5.58 -1.75
C LEU A 12 8.36 -4.55 -2.54
N ILE A 13 7.39 -3.89 -1.90
CA ILE A 13 6.60 -2.82 -2.53
C ILE A 13 7.51 -1.66 -2.95
N ALA A 14 8.38 -1.21 -2.05
CA ALA A 14 9.32 -0.13 -2.36
C ALA A 14 10.21 -0.48 -3.56
N ILE A 15 10.84 -1.66 -3.53
CA ILE A 15 11.71 -2.15 -4.61
C ILE A 15 10.94 -2.28 -5.91
N ALA A 16 9.75 -2.89 -5.88
CA ALA A 16 8.94 -3.11 -7.08
C ALA A 16 8.54 -1.78 -7.74
N ILE A 17 8.19 -0.76 -6.96
CA ILE A 17 7.87 0.58 -7.49
C ILE A 17 9.13 1.25 -8.07
N MET A 18 10.26 1.19 -7.36
CA MET A 18 11.53 1.75 -7.84
C MET A 18 12.02 1.08 -9.14
N GLN A 19 11.76 -0.21 -9.32
CA GLN A 19 12.09 -0.99 -10.52
C GLN A 19 11.00 -0.92 -11.61
N ALA A 20 9.98 -0.08 -11.44
CA ALA A 20 8.84 0.04 -12.35
C ALA A 20 8.06 -1.29 -12.58
N TRP A 21 8.14 -2.24 -11.66
CA TRP A 21 7.36 -3.48 -11.66
C TRP A 21 5.97 -3.24 -11.09
N LEU A 22 5.18 -2.42 -11.79
CA LEU A 22 3.90 -1.91 -11.30
C LEU A 22 2.90 -3.03 -10.94
N LEU A 23 2.84 -4.11 -11.73
CA LEU A 23 1.97 -5.25 -11.43
C LEU A 23 2.34 -5.93 -10.10
N VAL A 24 3.63 -6.15 -9.87
CA VAL A 24 4.13 -6.76 -8.63
C VAL A 24 3.83 -5.82 -7.45
N ALA A 25 4.05 -4.52 -7.63
CA ALA A 25 3.72 -3.52 -6.63
C ALA A 25 2.22 -3.51 -6.28
N CYS A 26 1.32 -3.49 -7.27
CA CYS A 26 -0.12 -3.50 -7.05
C CYS A 26 -0.59 -4.74 -6.28
N VAL A 27 -0.08 -5.92 -6.63
CA VAL A 27 -0.41 -7.17 -5.94
C VAL A 27 0.12 -7.14 -4.50
N ALA A 28 1.38 -6.73 -4.30
CA ALA A 28 1.99 -6.67 -2.98
C ALA A 28 1.31 -5.64 -2.07
N VAL A 29 0.98 -4.45 -2.60
CA VAL A 29 0.21 -3.40 -1.91
C VAL A 29 -1.15 -3.95 -1.50
N SER A 30 -1.86 -4.63 -2.39
CA SER A 30 -3.17 -5.21 -2.08
C SER A 30 -3.08 -6.22 -0.94
N ILE A 31 -2.14 -7.18 -1.03
CA ILE A 31 -1.93 -8.18 0.02
C ILE A 31 -1.56 -7.53 1.36
N TYR A 32 -0.64 -6.57 1.35
CA TYR A 32 -0.22 -5.86 2.56
C TYR A 32 -1.39 -5.11 3.21
N SER A 33 -2.16 -4.40 2.40
CA SER A 33 -3.27 -3.55 2.84
C SER A 33 -4.33 -4.36 3.60
N PHE A 34 -4.76 -5.49 3.05
CA PHE A 34 -5.79 -6.33 3.68
C PHE A 34 -5.27 -7.14 4.89
N ARG A 35 -3.97 -7.44 4.98
CA ARG A 35 -3.41 -8.25 6.08
C ARG A 35 -2.86 -7.45 7.26
N PHE A 36 -2.23 -6.30 7.04
CA PHE A 36 -1.37 -5.66 8.05
C PHE A 36 -1.75 -4.23 8.41
N GLY A 37 -2.63 -3.56 7.65
CA GLY A 37 -2.95 -2.15 7.88
C GLY A 37 -2.34 -1.25 6.80
N THR A 38 -3.15 -0.37 6.24
CA THR A 38 -2.77 0.47 5.08
C THR A 38 -2.00 1.72 5.49
N MET A 39 -2.04 2.09 6.77
CA MET A 39 -1.52 3.36 7.28
C MET A 39 -0.01 3.57 7.02
N LEU A 40 0.80 2.52 7.14
CA LEU A 40 2.25 2.61 6.89
C LEU A 40 2.61 2.75 5.41
N LEU A 41 1.70 2.40 4.48
CA LEU A 41 1.95 2.59 3.06
C LEU A 41 1.87 4.07 2.65
N LEU A 42 1.14 4.90 3.39
CA LEU A 42 1.05 6.34 3.10
C LEU A 42 2.41 7.04 3.13
N PRO A 43 3.19 6.99 4.23
CA PRO A 43 4.52 7.61 4.24
C PRO A 43 5.44 6.99 3.19
N LEU A 44 5.29 5.70 2.88
CA LEU A 44 6.05 5.08 1.79
C LEU A 44 5.76 5.73 0.43
N PHE A 45 4.48 5.95 0.09
CA PHE A 45 4.11 6.59 -1.17
C PHE A 45 4.57 8.04 -1.25
N PHE A 46 4.52 8.80 -0.15
CA PHE A 46 5.09 10.15 -0.09
C PHE A 46 6.61 10.14 -0.32
N VAL A 47 7.33 9.21 0.31
CA VAL A 47 8.78 9.07 0.12
C VAL A 47 9.10 8.68 -1.32
N LEU A 48 8.31 7.80 -1.94
CA LEU A 48 8.50 7.37 -3.32
C LEU A 48 8.20 8.49 -4.33
N ASP A 49 7.16 9.30 -4.13
CA ASP A 49 6.96 10.49 -4.96
C ASP A 49 8.10 11.50 -4.80
N GLY A 50 8.64 11.65 -3.58
CA GLY A 50 9.85 12.44 -3.35
C GLY A 50 11.06 11.88 -4.09
N TYR A 51 11.25 10.56 -4.08
CA TYR A 51 12.32 9.87 -4.78
C TYR A 51 12.27 10.11 -6.30
N PHE A 52 11.08 10.10 -6.91
CA PHE A 52 10.92 10.39 -8.34
C PHE A 52 10.88 11.90 -8.68
N GLY A 53 11.01 12.78 -7.68
CA GLY A 53 10.91 14.23 -7.87
C GLY A 53 9.51 14.72 -8.25
N ASN A 54 8.47 13.91 -7.98
CA ASN A 54 7.09 14.21 -8.36
C ASN A 54 6.43 15.29 -7.49
N PHE A 55 7.05 15.73 -6.38
CA PHE A 55 6.53 16.87 -5.58
C PHE A 55 6.55 18.20 -6.35
N TYR A 56 7.45 18.36 -7.32
CA TYR A 56 7.46 19.52 -8.21
C TYR A 56 6.45 19.38 -9.37
N LYS A 57 5.76 18.25 -9.43
CA LYS A 57 4.74 17.89 -10.43
C LYS A 57 3.49 17.39 -9.68
N ILE A 58 2.71 16.52 -10.33
CA ILE A 58 1.57 15.85 -9.72
C ILE A 58 2.07 14.61 -8.96
N PRO A 59 1.89 14.52 -7.63
CA PRO A 59 2.34 13.38 -6.83
C PRO A 59 1.37 12.19 -6.96
N TYR A 60 1.45 11.48 -8.10
CA TYR A 60 0.52 10.42 -8.46
C TYR A 60 0.51 9.26 -7.46
N LEU A 61 1.66 8.87 -6.90
CA LEU A 61 1.74 7.75 -5.95
C LEU A 61 1.08 8.12 -4.63
N SER A 62 1.27 9.34 -4.15
CA SER A 62 0.68 9.86 -2.92
C SER A 62 -0.83 9.99 -3.06
N ILE A 63 -1.31 10.57 -4.16
CA ILE A 63 -2.75 10.69 -4.45
C ILE A 63 -3.37 9.29 -4.55
N GLY A 64 -2.80 8.40 -5.36
CA GLY A 64 -3.28 7.02 -5.50
C GLY A 64 -3.24 6.25 -4.18
N GLY A 65 -2.19 6.46 -3.38
CA GLY A 65 -2.02 5.88 -2.06
C GLY A 65 -3.09 6.31 -1.06
N ILE A 66 -3.46 7.60 -1.06
CA ILE A 66 -4.56 8.13 -0.23
C ILE A 66 -5.90 7.54 -0.67
N LEU A 67 -6.18 7.52 -1.97
CA LEU A 67 -7.42 6.94 -2.49
C LEU A 67 -7.53 5.45 -2.13
N TRP A 68 -6.42 4.72 -2.27
CA TRP A 68 -6.36 3.31 -1.90
C TRP A 68 -6.54 3.09 -0.39
N PHE A 69 -5.89 3.92 0.44
CA PHE A 69 -6.08 3.90 1.89
C PHE A 69 -7.55 4.08 2.27
N LEU A 70 -8.22 5.11 1.73
CA LEU A 70 -9.64 5.36 1.98
C LEU A 70 -10.51 4.19 1.55
N PHE A 71 -10.24 3.64 0.37
CA PHE A 71 -10.97 2.48 -0.15
C PHE A 71 -10.81 1.25 0.76
N VAL A 72 -9.58 0.91 1.15
CA VAL A 72 -9.32 -0.26 2.00
C VAL A 72 -9.91 -0.07 3.39
N GLU A 73 -9.77 1.10 4.02
CA GLU A 73 -10.36 1.35 5.33
C GLU A 73 -11.89 1.33 5.30
N TYR A 74 -12.52 1.72 4.18
CA TYR A 74 -13.97 1.58 3.99
C TYR A 74 -14.41 0.12 3.81
N VAL A 75 -13.63 -0.69 3.07
CA VAL A 75 -13.98 -2.08 2.74
C VAL A 75 -13.62 -3.05 3.86
N ARG A 76 -12.53 -2.83 4.58
CA ARG A 76 -11.98 -3.72 5.62
C ARG A 76 -13.01 -4.13 6.68
N PRO A 77 -13.84 -3.23 7.27
CA PRO A 77 -14.87 -3.62 8.23
C PRO A 77 -15.93 -4.55 7.64
N ARG A 78 -16.27 -4.37 6.36
CA ARG A 78 -17.29 -5.17 5.67
C ARG A 78 -16.82 -6.60 5.42
N ILE A 79 -15.55 -6.77 5.06
CA ILE A 79 -14.93 -8.10 4.90
C ILE A 79 -14.87 -8.84 6.24
N SER A 80 -14.52 -8.13 7.32
CA SER A 80 -14.48 -8.70 8.67
C SER A 80 -15.87 -9.10 9.18
N SER A 81 -16.92 -8.35 8.82
CA SER A 81 -18.31 -8.69 9.18
C SER A 81 -18.76 -10.00 8.55
N VAL A 82 -18.45 -10.22 7.26
CA VAL A 82 -18.80 -11.48 6.57
C VAL A 82 -18.10 -12.68 7.22
N ARG A 83 -16.85 -12.51 7.67
CA ARG A 83 -16.08 -13.57 8.34
C ARG A 83 -16.67 -14.00 9.69
N ASN A 84 -17.35 -13.11 10.42
CA ASN A 84 -17.94 -13.43 11.73
C ASN A 84 -19.36 -14.03 11.63
N THR A 85 -19.94 -14.09 10.43
CA THR A 85 -21.31 -14.61 10.20
C THR A 85 -21.30 -16.02 9.59
N LEU A 86 -20.12 -16.55 9.27
CA LEU A 86 -19.85 -17.91 8.79
C LEU A 86 -19.14 -18.70 9.89
#